data_AF-A0A1C4XHW0-F1
#
_entry.id   AF-A0A1C4XHW0-F1
#
_cell.length_a   1.000
_cell.length_b   1.000
_cell.length_c   1.000
_cell.angle_alpha   90.00
_cell.angle_beta   90.00
_cell.angle_gamma   90.00
#
_symmetry.space_group_name_H-M   'P 1'
#
loop_
_entity.id
_entity.type
_entity.pdbx_description
1 polymer ?
#
loop_
_entity_poly.entity_id
_entity_poly.type
_entity_poly.pdbx_seq_one_letter_code
_entity_poly.pdbx_strand_id
1 'polypeptide(L)'
;MTPTPPGPEPLGPLLARLRRARGRSQQALAAELCAASGVPTLSRHEVSRWERQLRVPGGFWLGWLAVVLAVPAELLADAAGHARHARRALPAAPARPPAGGMTPRAGLRPRGPERLRPPRHATRPARRRSRPDRPA
;
A
#
# COMPACT_ATOMS: atom_id res chain seq x y z
N MET A 1 -29.19 28.28 3.32
CA MET A 1 -28.26 27.40 4.07
C MET A 1 -26.90 27.53 3.41
N THR A 2 -26.01 28.34 3.97
CA THR A 2 -24.62 28.45 3.50
C THR A 2 -23.92 27.16 3.89
N PRO A 3 -23.33 26.37 2.97
CA PRO A 3 -22.56 25.20 3.37
C PRO A 3 -21.41 25.71 4.24
N THR A 4 -21.31 25.14 5.46
CA THR A 4 -20.14 25.29 6.32
C THR A 4 -18.90 25.10 5.44
N PRO A 5 -17.92 26.03 5.46
CA PRO A 5 -16.72 25.87 4.66
C PRO A 5 -16.14 24.50 5.00
N PRO A 6 -15.84 23.65 3.99
CA PRO A 6 -15.25 22.36 4.27
C PRO A 6 -14.01 22.63 5.11
N GLY A 7 -13.92 21.96 6.26
CA GLY A 7 -12.69 21.95 7.04
C GLY A 7 -11.50 21.53 6.17
N PRO A 8 -10.25 21.72 6.65
CA PRO A 8 -9.06 21.43 5.87
C PRO A 8 -9.16 20.06 5.19
N GLU A 9 -8.97 20.04 3.86
CA GLU A 9 -9.17 18.84 3.04
C GLU A 9 -8.27 17.70 3.57
N PRO A 10 -8.82 16.51 3.86
CA PRO A 10 -8.01 15.40 4.31
C PRO A 10 -6.95 15.02 3.26
N LEU A 11 -5.78 14.56 3.71
CA LEU A 11 -4.64 14.27 2.85
C LEU A 11 -4.98 13.34 1.66
N GLY A 12 -5.85 12.36 1.87
CA GLY A 12 -6.15 11.33 0.88
C GLY A 12 -6.91 11.87 -0.34
N PRO A 13 -8.08 12.50 -0.14
CA PRO A 13 -8.78 13.27 -1.16
C PRO A 13 -7.89 14.30 -1.86
N LEU A 14 -7.08 15.05 -1.10
CA LEU A 14 -6.13 16.02 -1.64
C LEU A 14 -5.11 15.36 -2.61
N LEU A 15 -4.48 14.26 -2.21
CA LEU A 15 -3.56 13.51 -3.07
C LEU A 15 -4.26 13.00 -4.34
N ALA A 16 -5.46 12.45 -4.21
CA ALA A 16 -6.22 11.95 -5.35
C ALA A 16 -6.61 13.07 -6.32
N ARG A 17 -6.98 14.24 -5.81
CA ARG A 17 -7.28 15.44 -6.60
C ARG A 17 -6.04 15.94 -7.34
N LEU A 18 -4.92 16.12 -6.65
CA LEU A 18 -3.65 16.56 -7.25
C LEU A 18 -3.13 15.59 -8.32
N ARG A 19 -3.24 14.28 -8.07
CA ARG A 19 -2.87 13.25 -9.05
C ARG A 19 -3.76 13.31 -10.29
N ARG A 20 -5.09 13.39 -10.11
CA ARG A 20 -6.04 13.44 -11.23
C ARG A 20 -5.90 14.72 -12.04
N ALA A 21 -5.62 15.86 -11.40
CA ALA A 21 -5.36 17.13 -12.10
C ALA A 21 -4.15 17.03 -13.05
N ARG A 22 -3.21 16.11 -12.80
CA ARG A 22 -2.08 15.80 -13.68
C ARG A 22 -2.34 14.69 -14.70
N GLY A 23 -3.56 14.14 -14.76
CA GLY A 23 -3.90 13.01 -15.63
C GLY A 23 -3.16 11.71 -15.29
N ARG A 24 -2.59 11.58 -14.08
CA ARG A 24 -1.80 10.40 -13.69
C ARG A 24 -2.68 9.32 -13.08
N SER A 25 -2.43 8.07 -13.44
CA SER A 25 -2.99 6.91 -12.71
C SER A 25 -2.22 6.69 -11.39
N GLN A 26 -2.79 5.92 -10.46
CA GLN A 26 -2.07 5.55 -9.22
C GLN A 26 -0.78 4.78 -9.50
N GLN A 27 -0.78 3.94 -10.56
CA GLN A 27 0.41 3.21 -11.00
C GLN A 27 1.47 4.16 -11.57
N ALA A 28 1.07 5.17 -12.35
CA ALA A 28 1.99 6.17 -12.88
C ALA A 28 2.63 7.00 -11.75
N LEU A 29 1.81 7.48 -10.81
CA LEU A 29 2.32 8.20 -9.64
C LEU A 29 3.31 7.33 -8.82
N ALA A 30 3.00 6.04 -8.64
CA ALA A 30 3.92 5.14 -7.95
C ALA A 30 5.26 4.99 -8.69
N ALA A 31 5.23 4.85 -10.01
CA ALA A 31 6.44 4.78 -10.83
C ALA A 31 7.27 6.07 -10.76
N GLU A 32 6.62 7.23 -10.81
CA GLU A 32 7.28 8.54 -10.67
C GLU A 32 7.92 8.72 -9.29
N LEU A 33 7.23 8.31 -8.23
CA LEU A 33 7.79 8.34 -6.87
C LEU A 33 9.00 7.43 -6.73
N CYS A 34 8.96 6.21 -7.28
CA CYS A 34 10.11 5.31 -7.30
C CYS A 34 11.27 5.90 -8.10
N ALA A 35 11.00 6.50 -9.26
CA ALA A 35 12.01 7.10 -10.12
C ALA A 35 12.67 8.33 -9.46
N ALA A 36 11.86 9.20 -8.85
CA ALA A 36 12.35 10.41 -8.19
C ALA A 36 13.13 10.08 -6.90
N SER A 37 12.60 9.16 -6.08
CA SER A 37 13.22 8.79 -4.80
C SER A 37 14.41 7.86 -4.89
N GLY A 38 14.60 7.18 -6.02
CA GLY A 38 15.56 6.08 -6.16
C GLY A 38 15.18 4.82 -5.38
N VAL A 39 13.98 4.75 -4.80
CA VAL A 39 13.52 3.63 -3.97
C VAL A 39 12.41 2.84 -4.70
N PRO A 40 12.70 1.65 -5.25
CA PRO A 40 11.74 0.90 -6.09
C PRO A 40 10.77 0.03 -5.28
N THR A 41 10.34 0.48 -4.10
CA THR A 41 9.49 -0.32 -3.19
C THR A 41 8.02 0.10 -3.17
N LEU A 42 7.70 1.25 -3.76
CA LEU A 42 6.36 1.81 -3.70
C LEU A 42 5.49 1.27 -4.85
N SER A 43 4.33 0.71 -4.49
CA SER A 43 3.36 0.18 -5.45
C SER A 43 2.10 1.03 -5.53
N ARG A 44 1.30 0.86 -6.59
CA ARG A 44 -0.04 1.48 -6.71
C ARG A 44 -0.95 1.24 -5.51
N HIS A 45 -0.79 0.12 -4.80
CA HIS A 45 -1.61 -0.21 -3.63
C HIS A 45 -1.26 0.69 -2.45
N GLU A 46 0.00 1.08 -2.30
CA GLU A 46 0.41 2.01 -1.24
C GLU A 46 -0.16 3.40 -1.52
N VAL A 47 -0.11 3.86 -2.77
CA VAL A 47 -0.81 5.09 -3.22
C VAL A 47 -2.31 5.00 -2.91
N SER A 48 -2.96 3.89 -3.26
CA SER A 48 -4.38 3.67 -2.98
C SER A 48 -4.70 3.73 -1.47
N ARG A 49 -3.85 3.16 -0.61
CA ARG A 49 -4.01 3.24 0.85
C ARG A 49 -3.91 4.69 1.35
N TRP A 50 -3.01 5.51 0.78
CA TRP A 50 -2.89 6.92 1.15
C TRP A 50 -4.11 7.73 0.72
N GLU A 51 -4.55 7.57 -0.53
CA GLU A 51 -5.72 8.28 -1.08
C GLU A 51 -7.01 7.94 -0.32
N ARG A 52 -7.13 6.70 0.16
CA ARG A 52 -8.28 6.23 0.95
C ARG A 52 -8.16 6.49 2.45
N GLN A 53 -7.11 7.20 2.88
CA GLN A 53 -6.84 7.49 4.29
C GLN A 53 -6.64 6.24 5.18
N LEU A 54 -6.32 5.10 4.58
CA LEU A 54 -6.00 3.87 5.30
C LEU A 54 -4.60 3.93 5.92
N ARG A 55 -3.70 4.72 5.34
CA ARG A 55 -2.36 5.01 5.87
C ARG A 55 -2.03 6.46 5.59
N VAL A 56 -1.19 7.06 6.44
CA VAL A 56 -0.59 8.37 6.17
C VAL A 56 0.88 8.17 5.84
N PRO A 57 1.36 8.72 4.70
CA PRO A 57 2.76 8.66 4.33
C PRO A 57 3.66 9.29 5.40
N GLY A 58 4.85 8.70 5.56
CA GLY A 58 5.92 9.27 6.38
C GLY A 58 6.56 10.50 5.73
N GLY A 59 7.38 11.22 6.48
CA GLY A 59 8.03 12.46 6.01
C GLY A 59 8.82 12.28 4.71
N PHE A 60 9.56 11.17 4.57
CA PHE A 60 10.28 10.83 3.35
C PHE A 60 9.38 10.83 2.10
N TRP A 61 8.25 10.12 2.16
CA TRP A 61 7.31 10.05 1.04
C TRP A 61 6.52 11.34 0.84
N LEU A 62 6.24 12.10 1.90
CA LEU A 62 5.61 13.42 1.79
C LEU A 62 6.51 14.41 1.01
N GLY A 63 7.82 14.40 1.25
CA GLY A 63 8.77 15.21 0.49
C GLY A 63 8.76 14.86 -1.00
N TRP A 64 8.85 13.56 -1.32
CA TRP A 64 8.80 13.13 -2.72
C TRP A 64 7.44 13.36 -3.38
N LEU A 65 6.34 13.24 -2.64
CA LEU A 65 5.01 13.61 -3.12
C LEU A 65 4.93 15.09 -3.47
N ALA A 66 5.51 15.97 -2.65
CA ALA A 66 5.56 17.41 -2.92
C ALA A 66 6.31 17.72 -4.22
N VAL A 67 7.45 17.05 -4.45
CA VAL A 67 8.25 17.17 -5.68
C VAL A 67 7.47 16.67 -6.89
N VAL A 68 6.98 15.42 -6.86
CA VAL A 68 6.31 14.79 -8.02
C VAL A 68 4.98 15.46 -8.34
N LEU A 69 4.23 15.86 -7.32
CA LEU A 69 2.97 16.62 -7.47
C LEU A 69 3.21 18.13 -7.56
N ALA A 70 4.46 18.60 -7.71
CA ALA A 70 4.86 20.01 -7.73
C ALA A 70 3.92 20.93 -6.92
N VAL A 71 3.82 20.63 -5.63
CA VAL A 71 3.07 21.40 -4.63
C VAL A 71 3.99 21.72 -3.46
N PRO A 72 3.70 22.77 -2.67
CA PRO A 72 4.44 23.04 -1.44
C PRO A 72 4.41 21.84 -0.48
N ALA A 73 5.55 21.52 0.13
CA ALA A 73 5.64 20.42 1.10
C ALA A 73 4.76 20.67 2.34
N GLU A 74 4.67 21.94 2.78
CA GLU A 74 3.84 22.35 3.93
C GLU A 74 2.36 21.99 3.74
N LEU A 75 1.83 22.18 2.52
CA LEU A 75 0.44 21.82 2.21
C LEU A 75 0.16 20.33 2.44
N LEU A 76 1.12 19.44 2.12
CA LEU A 76 0.98 18.01 2.39
C LEU A 76 1.28 17.68 3.85
N ALA A 77 2.22 18.38 4.49
CA ALA A 77 2.58 18.18 5.89
C ALA A 77 1.42 18.54 6.83
N ASP A 78 0.74 19.67 6.59
CA ASP A 78 -0.43 20.12 7.34
C ASP A 78 -1.58 19.13 7.19
N ALA A 79 -1.91 18.73 5.96
CA ALA A 79 -2.95 17.73 5.72
C ALA A 79 -2.62 16.38 6.38
N ALA A 80 -1.35 15.98 6.38
CA ALA A 80 -0.89 14.79 7.09
C ALA A 80 -0.98 14.92 8.61
N GLY A 81 -0.70 16.11 9.16
CA GLY A 81 -0.86 16.47 10.57
C GLY A 81 -2.30 16.31 11.03
N HIS A 82 -3.24 16.92 10.31
CA HIS A 82 -4.68 16.77 10.55
C HIS A 82 -5.13 15.31 10.47
N ALA A 83 -4.68 14.56 9.44
CA ALA A 83 -5.03 13.15 9.29
C ALA A 83 -4.43 12.25 10.39
N ARG A 84 -3.27 12.60 10.98
CA ARG A 84 -2.72 11.91 12.16
C ARG A 84 -3.52 12.24 13.41
N HIS A 85 -3.88 13.50 13.62
CA HIS A 85 -4.68 13.93 14.75
C HIS A 85 -6.07 13.28 14.75
N ALA A 86 -6.78 13.32 13.62
CA ALA A 86 -8.10 12.70 13.47
C ALA A 86 -8.11 11.20 13.79
N ARG A 87 -7.05 10.47 13.40
CA ARG A 87 -6.91 9.04 13.72
C ARG A 87 -6.61 8.76 15.19
N ARG A 88 -5.98 9.69 15.89
CA ARG A 88 -5.74 9.59 17.35
C ARG A 88 -6.99 9.96 18.16
N ALA A 89 -7.79 10.90 17.66
CA ALA A 89 -9.02 11.35 18.30
C ALA A 89 -10.17 10.33 18.19
N LEU A 90 -10.11 9.40 17.23
CA LEU A 90 -11.08 8.32 17.13
C LEU A 90 -10.87 7.37 18.32
N PRO A 91 -11.87 7.17 19.21
CA PRO A 91 -11.74 6.20 20.28
C PRO A 91 -11.46 4.82 19.66
N ALA A 92 -10.53 4.08 20.26
CA ALA A 92 -10.27 2.70 19.86
C ALA A 92 -11.62 1.97 19.93
N ALA A 93 -12.13 1.54 18.76
CA ALA A 93 -13.34 0.72 18.73
C ALA A 93 -13.10 -0.46 19.68
N PRO A 94 -14.07 -0.82 20.55
CA PRO A 94 -13.89 -1.94 21.45
C PRO A 94 -13.52 -3.16 20.60
N ALA A 95 -12.44 -3.84 20.97
CA ALA A 95 -12.01 -5.07 20.33
C ALA A 95 -13.22 -6.00 20.24
N ARG A 96 -13.67 -6.26 19.02
CA ARG A 96 -14.75 -7.21 18.76
C ARG A 96 -14.28 -8.54 19.38
N PRO A 97 -14.94 -9.09 20.41
CA PRO A 97 -14.48 -10.33 21.01
C PRO A 97 -14.42 -11.39 19.93
N PRO A 98 -13.41 -12.28 19.91
CA PRO A 98 -13.47 -13.44 19.04
C PRO A 98 -14.76 -14.19 19.40
N ALA A 99 -15.58 -14.45 18.39
CA ALA A 99 -16.73 -15.33 18.53
C ALA A 99 -16.22 -16.75 18.84
N GLY A 100 -15.89 -16.99 20.11
CA GLY A 100 -15.61 -18.30 20.65
C GLY A 100 -16.93 -18.95 21.04
N GLY A 101 -17.30 -20.02 20.34
CA GLY A 101 -18.53 -20.74 20.67
C GLY A 101 -18.83 -21.92 19.76
N MET A 102 -17.90 -22.87 19.61
CA MET A 102 -18.31 -24.27 19.38
C MET A 102 -17.38 -25.21 20.14
N THR A 103 -17.96 -25.91 21.10
CA THR A 103 -17.32 -26.89 21.99
C THR A 103 -16.86 -28.14 21.24
N PRO A 104 -15.81 -28.83 21.73
CA PRO A 104 -15.40 -30.12 21.18
C PRO A 104 -16.24 -31.24 21.80
N ARG A 105 -16.75 -32.17 20.97
CA ARG A 105 -17.17 -33.49 21.49
C ARG A 105 -16.89 -34.62 20.51
N ALA A 106 -15.90 -35.41 20.91
CA ALA A 106 -15.77 -36.86 20.81
C ALA A 106 -16.02 -37.56 19.46
N GLY A 107 -14.92 -38.15 18.95
CA GLY A 107 -14.87 -39.58 18.64
C GLY A 107 -15.29 -40.01 17.23
N LEU A 108 -14.32 -40.45 16.43
CA LEU A 108 -14.15 -41.85 16.00
C LEU A 108 -12.99 -41.95 14.98
N ARG A 109 -12.08 -42.90 15.22
CA ARG A 109 -11.04 -43.39 14.29
C ARG A 109 -11.68 -44.37 13.29
N PRO A 110 -11.12 -44.60 12.09
CA PRO A 110 -9.97 -45.50 11.95
C PRO A 110 -8.84 -44.96 11.05
N ARG A 111 -7.61 -45.35 11.41
CA ARG A 111 -6.44 -45.32 10.53
C ARG A 111 -6.49 -46.56 9.65
N GLY A 112 -6.53 -46.36 8.33
CA GLY A 112 -6.22 -47.38 7.31
C GLY A 112 -5.16 -46.82 6.36
N PRO A 113 -4.14 -47.61 5.96
CA PRO A 113 -3.00 -47.14 5.18
C PRO A 113 -3.18 -47.41 3.69
N GLU A 114 -2.69 -46.53 2.81
CA GLU A 114 -2.15 -46.86 1.47
C GLU A 114 -1.83 -45.55 0.73
N ARG A 115 -0.55 -45.26 0.50
CA ARG A 115 0.29 -45.64 -0.66
C ARG A 115 0.40 -44.49 -1.68
N LEU A 116 1.63 -43.99 -1.76
CA LEU A 116 2.41 -43.69 -2.97
C LEU A 116 1.81 -42.73 -4.02
N ARG A 117 2.46 -41.57 -4.24
CA ARG A 117 3.26 -41.24 -5.46
C ARG A 117 3.75 -39.77 -5.50
N PRO A 118 4.75 -39.44 -6.35
CA PRO A 118 5.97 -38.70 -5.98
C PRO A 118 5.96 -37.21 -6.45
N PRO A 119 7.05 -36.42 -6.27
CA PRO A 119 7.03 -34.98 -6.55
C PRO A 119 7.13 -34.72 -8.05
N ARG A 120 6.31 -33.78 -8.55
CA ARG A 120 6.48 -33.25 -9.90
C ARG A 120 7.62 -32.23 -9.89
N HIS A 121 8.74 -32.66 -10.46
CA HIS A 121 9.74 -31.75 -11.03
C HIS A 121 9.06 -30.81 -12.03
N ALA A 122 9.13 -29.51 -11.77
CA ALA A 122 9.04 -28.49 -12.81
C ALA A 122 10.41 -27.84 -12.93
N THR A 123 11.26 -28.49 -13.73
CA THR A 123 12.48 -27.95 -14.30
C THR A 123 12.13 -26.67 -15.06
N ARG A 124 12.70 -25.52 -14.68
CA ARG A 124 12.67 -24.32 -15.53
C ARG A 124 14.10 -24.03 -16.03
N PRO A 125 14.32 -23.97 -17.35
CA PRO A 125 15.64 -23.74 -17.90
C PRO A 125 16.00 -22.26 -17.78
N ALA A 126 17.12 -21.94 -17.12
CA ALA A 126 17.77 -20.66 -17.29
C ALA A 126 18.78 -20.80 -18.44
N ARG A 127 18.43 -20.13 -19.54
CA ARG A 127 19.22 -20.01 -20.77
C ARG A 127 20.62 -19.50 -20.45
N ARG A 128 21.62 -20.30 -20.81
CA ARG A 128 22.98 -19.85 -21.08
C ARG A 128 22.97 -19.15 -22.44
N ARG A 129 23.50 -17.93 -22.49
CA ARG A 129 24.17 -17.25 -23.62
C ARG A 129 24.09 -15.75 -23.36
N SER A 130 25.08 -14.92 -23.57
CA SER A 130 26.53 -15.06 -23.79
C SER A 130 26.99 -13.61 -23.75
N ARG A 131 28.04 -13.31 -23.00
CA ARG A 131 28.86 -12.12 -23.28
C ARG A 131 29.50 -12.33 -24.65
N PRO A 132 29.69 -11.26 -25.42
CA PRO A 132 30.92 -11.14 -26.17
C PRO A 132 31.71 -9.90 -25.72
N ASP A 133 33.02 -10.10 -25.80
CA ASP A 133 34.11 -9.22 -25.44
C ASP A 133 34.12 -7.88 -26.16
N ARG A 134 34.67 -6.89 -25.45
CA ARG A 134 35.40 -5.75 -26.03
C ARG A 134 36.81 -6.25 -26.38
N PRO A 135 37.34 -5.94 -27.56
CA PRO A 135 38.39 -4.88 -27.64
C PRO A 135 38.28 -4.10 -28.98
N ALA A 136 38.98 -2.99 -29.25
CA ALA A 136 40.14 -2.35 -28.64
C ALA A 136 39.92 -0.82 -28.57
#